data_AF-A0A7V7XNZ2-F1
#
_entry.id   AF-A0A7V7XNZ2-F1
#
_cell.length_a   1.000
_cell.length_b   1.000
_cell.length_c   1.000
_cell.angle_alpha   90.00
_cell.angle_beta   90.00
_cell.angle_gamma   90.00
#
_symmetry.space_group_name_H-M   'P 1'
#
loop_
_entity.id
_entity.type
_entity.pdbx_description
1 polymer ?
#
loop_
_entity_poly.entity_id
_entity_poly.type
_entity_poly.pdbx_seq_one_letter_code
_entity_poly.pdbx_strand_id
1 'polypeptide(L)' 'FPSIGCAPCTRALAAGEDVRAGRWWWEDPATKECGLHPAKRAKEAA' A
#
# COMPACT_ATOMS: atom_id res chain seq x y z
N PHE A 1 -4.17 13.83 1.84
CA PHE A 1 -3.74 12.53 1.30
C PHE A 1 -2.59 11.99 2.15
N PRO A 2 -2.89 11.23 3.20
CA PRO A 2 -1.85 10.75 4.12
C PRO A 2 -0.96 9.65 3.51
N SER A 3 -1.37 9.02 2.40
CA SER A 3 -0.59 8.02 1.68
C SER A 3 -0.68 8.26 0.17
N ILE A 4 0.43 8.66 -0.45
CA ILE A 4 0.51 9.06 -1.86
C ILE A 4 1.38 8.06 -2.62
N GLY A 5 0.92 7.59 -3.78
CA GLY A 5 1.63 6.69 -4.68
C GLY A 5 1.37 7.07 -6.15
N CYS A 6 1.32 6.09 -7.04
CA CYS A 6 0.98 6.33 -8.45
C CYS A 6 -0.43 6.95 -8.58
N ALA A 7 -0.61 7.85 -9.55
CA ALA A 7 -1.88 8.54 -9.80
C ALA A 7 -3.10 7.59 -9.91
N PRO A 8 -3.05 6.45 -10.64
CA PRO A 8 -4.20 5.54 -10.73
C PRO A 8 -4.43 4.68 -9.47
N CYS A 9 -3.45 4.62 -8.55
CA CYS A 9 -3.47 3.72 -7.40
C CYS A 9 -3.65 4.44 -6.06
N THR A 10 -3.93 5.75 -6.09
CA THR A 10 -4.08 6.60 -4.90
C THR A 10 -5.47 7.21 -4.89
N ARG A 11 -6.24 6.97 -3.83
CA ARG A 11 -7.58 7.54 -3.62
C ARG A 11 -7.60 8.47 -2.40
N ALA A 12 -8.54 9.40 -2.36
CA ALA A 12 -8.80 10.23 -1.19
C ALA A 12 -9.40 9.39 -0.03
N LEU A 13 -9.09 9.77 1.20
CA LEU A 13 -9.54 9.09 2.41
C LEU A 13 -10.49 9.96 3.22
N ALA A 14 -11.48 9.32 3.84
CA ALA A 14 -12.37 9.96 4.79
C ALA A 14 -11.69 10.08 6.17
N ALA A 15 -12.24 10.95 7.02
CA ALA A 15 -11.74 11.11 8.38
C ALA A 15 -11.96 9.81 9.18
N GLY A 16 -10.88 9.28 9.76
CA GLY A 16 -10.90 8.03 10.54
C GLY A 16 -10.58 6.76 9.74
N GLU A 17 -10.43 6.85 8.41
CA GLU A 17 -9.93 5.72 7.61
C GLU A 17 -8.42 5.50 7.83
N ASP A 18 -7.98 4.25 7.70
CA ASP A 18 -6.56 3.90 7.76
C ASP A 18 -5.77 4.69 6.70
N VAL A 19 -4.59 5.17 7.07
CA VAL A 19 -3.77 6.00 6.17
C VAL A 19 -3.44 5.30 4.85
N ARG A 20 -3.38 3.97 4.81
CA ARG A 20 -3.15 3.17 3.60
C ARG A 20 -4.43 2.68 2.91
N ALA A 21 -5.63 2.94 3.44
CA ALA A 21 -6.89 2.51 2.84
C ALA A 21 -7.11 3.06 1.40
N GLY A 22 -6.33 4.07 0.99
CA GLY A 22 -6.39 4.66 -0.34
C GLY A 22 -5.58 3.89 -1.37
N ARG A 23 -4.76 2.92 -0.94
CA ARG A 23 -3.99 1.99 -1.77
C ARG A 23 -4.54 0.59 -1.59
N TRP A 24 -4.55 -0.20 -2.68
CA TRP A 24 -5.12 -1.55 -2.67
C TRP A 24 -6.59 -1.59 -2.21
N TRP A 25 -7.35 -0.52 -2.43
CA TRP A 25 -8.74 -0.40 -1.97
C TRP A 25 -9.70 -1.39 -2.63
N TRP A 26 -9.29 -2.01 -3.74
CA TRP A 26 -10.01 -3.10 -4.44
C TRP A 26 -9.50 -4.50 -4.06
N GLU A 27 -8.52 -4.60 -3.17
CA GLU A 27 -7.87 -5.84 -2.70
C GLU A 27 -7.79 -5.84 -1.17
N ASP A 28 -7.12 -6.84 -0.57
CA ASP A 28 -6.78 -6.79 0.86
C ASP A 28 -5.54 -5.89 1.07
N PRO A 29 -5.70 -4.68 1.64
CA PRO A 29 -4.60 -3.73 1.81
C PRO A 29 -3.65 -4.11 2.94
N ALA A 30 -4.03 -5.04 3.82
CA ALA A 30 -3.22 -5.43 4.98
C ALA A 30 -2.01 -6.27 4.58
N THR A 31 -2.09 -6.98 3.46
CA THR A 31 -1.14 -8.04 3.10
C THR A 31 -0.26 -7.70 1.90
N LYS A 32 -0.59 -6.63 1.15
CA LYS A 32 0.16 -6.24 -0.06
C LYS A 32 1.01 -4.99 0.12
N GLU A 33 2.29 -5.14 -0.19
CA GLU A 33 3.28 -4.09 -0.25
C GLU A 33 3.68 -3.81 -1.71
N CYS A 34 4.10 -2.57 -2.02
CA CYS A 34 4.53 -2.25 -3.38
C CYS A 34 5.91 -2.87 -3.69
N GLY A 35 6.25 -2.98 -4.98
CA GLY A 35 7.51 -3.61 -5.41
C GLY A 35 8.80 -2.90 -4.96
N LEU A 36 8.70 -1.72 -4.35
CA LEU A 36 9.82 -1.02 -3.71
C LEU A 36 10.17 -1.61 -2.34
N HIS A 37 9.22 -2.31 -1.70
CA HIS A 37 9.50 -2.96 -0.43
C HIS A 37 10.33 -4.22 -0.69
N PRO A 38 11.32 -4.49 0.17
CA PRO A 38 12.11 -5.71 0.05
C PRO A 38 11.16 -6.91 0.09
N ALA A 39 11.20 -7.74 -0.95
CA ALA A 39 10.42 -8.96 -0.97
C ALA A 39 10.80 -9.80 0.24
N LYS A 40 9.83 -10.34 0.98
CA LYS A 40 10.11 -11.23 2.12
C LYS A 40 11.03 -12.40 1.71
N ARG A 41 10.90 -12.86 0.45
CA ARG A 41 11.77 -13.89 -0.16
C ARG A 41 13.19 -13.42 -0.48
N ALA A 42 13.42 -12.14 -0.75
CA ALA A 42 14.76 -11.61 -0.99
C ALA A 42 15.60 -11.53 0.31
N LYS A 43 14.94 -11.56 1.48
CA LYS A 43 15.59 -11.51 2.79
C LYS A 43 16.13 -12.86 3.27
N GLU A 44 15.72 -13.97 2.66
CA GLU A 44 16.18 -15.33 2.99
C GLU A 44 17.36 -15.79 2.11
N ALA A 45 17.67 -15.04 1.04
CA ALA A 45 18.73 -15.36 0.09
C ALA A 45 20.05 -14.58 0.34
N ALA A 46 20.12 -13.83 1.45
CA ALA A 46 21.29 -13.07 1.90
C ALA A 46 21.75 -13.60 3.26
#